data_AF-A0A7X8C0Q0-F1
#
_entry.id   AF-A0A7X8C0Q0-F1
#
_cell.length_a   1.000
_cell.length_b   1.000
_cell.length_c   1.000
_cell.angle_alpha   90.00
_cell.angle_beta   90.00
_cell.angle_gamma   90.00
#
_symmetry.space_group_name_H-M   'P 1'
#
loop_
_entity.id
_entity.type
_entity.pdbx_description
1 polymer ?
#
loop_
_entity_poly.entity_id
_entity_poly.type
_entity_poly.pdbx_seq_one_letter_code
_entity_poly.pdbx_strand_id
1 'polypeptide(L)'
;MSKLLKFFIILFAVSFVKVNAADLNLKSPSNGEELRYGKTYTIKWDTLDSKGARTFEKVFEFQWSESETGPWNLLSVGKNAKSFKDVNSKEPTKAAGQVPTIYPPKSKIYVRMREQGNDNYVSQVVGPLTVTVPPAVQSDSTLKGDITSSITLKGNKVYQLRGVVHVMEGATLNIEPGTIILGDQAAVSAICINRGAKIYAKGTPEKPI
;
A
#
# COMPACT_ATOMS: atom_id res chain seq x y z
N MET A 1 -23.89 -51.34 -40.55
CA MET A 1 -24.68 -50.09 -40.45
C MET A 1 -24.73 -49.69 -38.98
N SER A 2 -24.08 -48.57 -38.65
CA SER A 2 -23.74 -48.12 -37.30
C SER A 2 -24.94 -47.59 -36.53
N LYS A 3 -25.06 -47.98 -35.26
CA LYS A 3 -25.98 -47.34 -34.30
C LYS A 3 -25.32 -46.04 -33.81
N LEU A 4 -25.85 -44.92 -34.28
CA LEU A 4 -25.44 -43.57 -33.89
C LEU A 4 -25.90 -43.30 -32.45
N LEU A 5 -24.97 -43.32 -31.51
CA LEU A 5 -25.17 -42.93 -30.11
C LEU A 5 -25.34 -41.41 -30.03
N LYS A 6 -26.57 -40.95 -29.74
CA LYS A 6 -26.86 -39.51 -29.55
C LYS A 6 -26.26 -39.05 -28.21
N PHE A 7 -25.16 -38.30 -28.27
CA PHE A 7 -24.62 -37.57 -27.13
C PHE A 7 -25.57 -36.43 -26.76
N PHE A 8 -26.27 -36.59 -25.64
CA PHE A 8 -27.04 -35.52 -25.01
C PHE A 8 -26.06 -34.72 -24.14
N ILE A 9 -25.54 -33.60 -24.67
CA ILE A 9 -24.75 -32.65 -23.88
C ILE A 9 -25.74 -31.95 -22.93
N ILE A 10 -25.72 -32.36 -21.66
CA ILE A 10 -26.41 -31.64 -20.59
C ILE A 10 -25.66 -30.32 -20.42
N LEU A 11 -26.27 -29.24 -20.93
CA LEU A 11 -25.82 -27.88 -20.72
C LEU A 11 -26.05 -27.56 -19.23
N PHE A 12 -25.04 -27.77 -18.41
CA PHE A 12 -25.06 -27.36 -17.00
C PHE A 12 -25.01 -25.83 -16.98
N ALA A 13 -26.19 -25.21 -16.96
CA ALA A 13 -26.32 -23.79 -16.68
C ALA A 13 -25.79 -23.58 -15.26
N VAL A 14 -24.53 -23.14 -15.15
CA VAL A 14 -23.98 -22.60 -13.92
C VAL A 14 -24.84 -21.39 -13.59
N SER A 15 -25.81 -21.62 -12.71
CA SER A 15 -26.66 -20.57 -12.18
C SER A 15 -25.75 -19.69 -11.34
N PHE A 16 -25.32 -18.55 -11.90
CA PHE A 16 -24.74 -17.50 -11.10
C PHE A 16 -25.77 -17.15 -10.03
N VAL A 17 -25.43 -17.43 -8.76
CA VAL A 17 -26.18 -16.92 -7.62
C VAL A 17 -26.24 -15.42 -7.81
N LYS A 18 -27.45 -14.90 -8.06
CA LYS A 18 -27.68 -13.46 -7.97
C LYS A 18 -27.35 -13.07 -6.53
N VAL A 19 -26.22 -12.41 -6.34
CA VAL A 19 -25.92 -11.69 -5.10
C VAL A 19 -27.06 -10.68 -4.96
N ASN A 20 -27.86 -10.82 -3.91
CA ASN A 20 -28.81 -9.79 -3.53
C ASN A 20 -27.99 -8.53 -3.23
N ALA A 21 -27.91 -7.62 -4.20
CA ALA A 21 -27.25 -6.35 -4.05
C ALA A 21 -28.07 -5.51 -3.08
N ALA A 22 -27.67 -5.51 -1.81
CA ALA A 22 -28.16 -4.54 -0.86
C ALA A 22 -27.11 -3.42 -0.76
N ASP A 23 -27.31 -2.37 -1.57
CA ASP A 23 -27.22 -0.95 -1.20
C ASP A 23 -25.93 -0.39 -0.56
N LEU A 24 -24.82 -1.14 -0.57
CA LEU A 24 -23.50 -0.60 -0.24
C LEU A 24 -22.77 -0.17 -1.50
N ASN A 25 -22.35 1.09 -1.55
CA ASN A 25 -21.68 1.64 -2.72
C ASN A 25 -20.35 2.29 -2.36
N LEU A 26 -19.23 1.69 -2.81
CA LEU A 26 -17.93 2.34 -2.78
C LEU A 26 -17.87 3.44 -3.85
N LYS A 27 -17.55 4.66 -3.43
CA LYS A 27 -17.32 5.83 -4.29
C LYS A 27 -15.84 6.09 -4.55
N SER A 28 -14.98 5.63 -3.65
CA SER A 28 -13.53 5.61 -3.81
C SER A 28 -12.99 4.39 -3.04
N PRO A 29 -12.08 3.59 -3.61
CA PRO A 29 -11.39 3.81 -4.89
C PRO A 29 -12.31 3.61 -6.11
N SER A 30 -11.85 4.02 -7.29
CA SER A 30 -12.52 3.77 -8.57
C SER A 30 -11.87 2.60 -9.32
N ASN A 31 -12.61 1.95 -10.21
CA ASN A 31 -12.05 0.89 -11.03
C ASN A 31 -10.90 1.41 -11.91
N GLY A 32 -9.78 0.68 -11.97
CA GLY A 32 -8.60 1.06 -12.74
C GLY A 32 -7.72 2.13 -12.09
N GLU A 33 -8.01 2.55 -10.86
CA GLU A 33 -7.23 3.60 -10.19
C GLU A 33 -5.77 3.17 -9.93
N GLU A 34 -4.83 4.07 -10.23
CA GLU A 34 -3.41 3.89 -9.94
C GLU A 34 -3.04 4.51 -8.60
N LEU A 35 -2.43 3.69 -7.75
CA LEU A 35 -2.09 3.99 -6.38
C LEU A 35 -0.58 3.82 -6.18
N ARG A 36 -0.02 4.53 -5.22
CA ARG A 36 1.37 4.40 -4.80
C ARG A 36 1.40 3.87 -3.37
N TYR A 37 2.12 2.77 -3.17
CA TYR A 37 2.28 2.19 -1.85
C TYR A 37 2.91 3.20 -0.86
N GLY A 38 2.47 3.15 0.40
CA GLY A 38 2.91 4.04 1.47
C GLY A 38 2.25 5.42 1.50
N LYS A 39 1.36 5.74 0.55
CA LYS A 39 0.50 6.92 0.63
C LYS A 39 -0.81 6.60 1.34
N THR A 40 -1.31 7.59 2.09
CA THR A 40 -2.66 7.54 2.65
C THR A 40 -3.67 7.91 1.58
N TYR A 41 -4.65 7.03 1.37
CA TYR A 41 -5.81 7.23 0.52
C TYR A 41 -7.08 7.30 1.35
N THR A 42 -8.15 7.83 0.79
CA THR A 42 -9.44 7.93 1.48
C THR A 42 -10.44 7.01 0.80
N ILE A 43 -10.91 5.99 1.52
CA ILE A 43 -12.09 5.23 1.09
C ILE A 43 -13.31 6.08 1.35
N LYS A 44 -14.21 6.16 0.36
CA LYS A 44 -15.49 6.86 0.45
C LYS A 44 -16.59 5.90 0.06
N TRP A 45 -17.69 5.92 0.81
CA TRP A 45 -18.81 5.04 0.52
C TRP A 45 -20.14 5.72 0.82
N ASP A 46 -21.18 5.20 0.19
CA ASP A 46 -22.56 5.55 0.43
C ASP A 46 -23.31 4.30 0.89
N THR A 47 -24.22 4.50 1.85
CA THR A 47 -25.09 3.46 2.41
C THR A 47 -26.57 3.72 2.12
N LEU A 48 -26.84 4.68 1.24
CA LEU A 48 -28.18 4.96 0.74
C LEU A 48 -28.65 3.80 -0.14
N ASP A 49 -29.76 3.20 0.26
CA ASP A 49 -30.42 2.19 -0.53
C ASP A 49 -31.17 2.75 -1.74
N SER A 50 -31.51 1.84 -2.65
CA SER A 50 -32.33 2.10 -3.84
C SER A 50 -33.69 2.74 -3.53
N LYS A 51 -34.12 2.78 -2.27
CA LYS A 51 -35.37 3.39 -1.78
C LYS A 51 -35.13 4.67 -0.99
N GLY A 52 -33.89 5.13 -0.86
CA GLY A 52 -33.49 6.33 -0.13
C GLY A 52 -33.37 6.17 1.39
N ALA A 53 -33.44 4.95 1.94
CA ALA A 53 -33.18 4.67 3.34
C ALA A 53 -31.68 4.37 3.58
N ARG A 54 -31.21 4.51 4.83
CA ARG A 54 -29.81 4.36 5.21
C ARG A 54 -29.60 3.27 6.24
N THR A 55 -28.41 2.69 6.25
CA THR A 55 -28.01 1.65 7.20
C THR A 55 -27.54 2.20 8.54
N PHE A 56 -28.45 2.77 9.33
CA PHE A 56 -28.07 3.37 10.61
C PHE A 56 -27.45 2.36 11.58
N GLU A 57 -26.42 2.80 12.31
CA GLU A 57 -25.70 2.06 13.35
C GLU A 57 -25.01 0.75 12.95
N LYS A 58 -25.06 0.36 11.68
CA LYS A 58 -24.33 -0.80 11.17
C LYS A 58 -22.83 -0.59 11.26
N VAL A 59 -22.11 -1.69 11.39
CA VAL A 59 -20.64 -1.68 11.41
C VAL A 59 -20.13 -2.28 10.10
N PHE A 60 -19.25 -1.55 9.43
CA PHE A 60 -18.73 -1.92 8.13
C PHE A 60 -17.24 -2.23 8.18
N GLU A 61 -16.84 -3.25 7.44
CA GLU A 61 -15.46 -3.67 7.27
C GLU A 61 -15.07 -3.50 5.80
N PHE A 62 -13.85 -3.05 5.57
CA PHE A 62 -13.29 -2.96 4.22
C PHE A 62 -12.38 -4.16 3.99
N GLN A 63 -12.43 -4.69 2.77
CA GLN A 63 -11.69 -5.88 2.40
C GLN A 63 -10.92 -5.66 1.11
N TRP A 64 -9.83 -6.40 0.95
CA TRP A 64 -9.05 -6.44 -0.26
C TRP A 64 -8.70 -7.87 -0.67
N SER A 65 -8.43 -8.08 -1.95
CA SER A 65 -8.05 -9.38 -2.54
C SER A 65 -7.13 -9.17 -3.75
N GLU A 66 -6.31 -10.16 -4.09
CA GLU A 66 -5.52 -10.18 -5.35
C GLU A 66 -6.36 -10.69 -6.55
N SER A 67 -7.60 -11.12 -6.29
CA SER A 67 -8.58 -11.61 -7.27
C SER A 67 -9.96 -10.99 -7.03
N GLU A 68 -10.74 -10.81 -8.09
CA GLU A 68 -12.11 -10.28 -8.03
C GLU A 68 -13.06 -11.16 -7.19
N THR A 69 -12.74 -12.44 -7.03
CA THR A 69 -13.58 -13.42 -6.32
C THR A 69 -13.10 -13.74 -4.90
N GLY A 70 -11.97 -13.18 -4.47
CA GLY A 70 -11.31 -13.51 -3.19
C GLY A 70 -10.13 -14.48 -3.35
N PRO A 71 -9.54 -14.99 -2.25
CA PRO A 71 -9.96 -14.82 -0.86
C PRO A 71 -9.82 -13.38 -0.35
N TRP A 72 -10.73 -12.98 0.54
CA TRP A 72 -10.83 -11.60 1.03
C TRP A 72 -10.10 -11.41 2.36
N ASN A 73 -9.23 -10.41 2.39
CA ASN A 73 -8.47 -9.98 3.56
C ASN A 73 -9.05 -8.69 4.12
N LEU A 74 -9.01 -8.48 5.43
CA LEU A 74 -9.41 -7.20 6.02
C LEU A 74 -8.40 -6.10 5.67
N LEU A 75 -8.91 -4.94 5.28
CA LEU A 75 -8.15 -3.74 5.02
C LEU A 75 -8.13 -2.87 6.28
N SER A 76 -6.95 -2.52 6.75
CA SER A 76 -6.80 -1.57 7.86
C SER A 76 -7.25 -0.18 7.42
N VAL A 77 -8.07 0.45 8.26
CA VAL A 77 -8.53 1.83 8.09
C VAL A 77 -8.12 2.65 9.32
N GLY A 78 -8.25 3.98 9.27
CA GLY A 78 -7.72 4.98 10.21
C GLY A 78 -7.43 4.51 11.66
N LYS A 79 -6.29 4.94 12.22
CA LYS A 79 -5.78 4.47 13.54
C LYS A 79 -5.75 2.93 13.68
N ASN A 80 -5.56 2.20 12.59
CA ASN A 80 -5.56 0.73 12.53
C ASN A 80 -6.90 0.07 12.95
N ALA A 81 -8.00 0.81 12.87
CA ALA A 81 -9.33 0.22 13.00
C ALA A 81 -9.58 -0.76 11.84
N LYS A 82 -10.37 -1.79 12.09
CA LYS A 82 -10.79 -2.76 11.06
C LYS A 82 -12.24 -2.58 10.63
N SER A 83 -12.95 -1.70 11.33
CA SER A 83 -14.37 -1.48 11.14
C SER A 83 -14.75 -0.02 11.40
N PHE A 84 -15.84 0.42 10.76
CA PHE A 84 -16.41 1.75 10.92
C PHE A 84 -17.89 1.61 11.28
N LYS A 85 -18.34 2.27 12.36
CA LYS A 85 -19.75 2.33 12.70
C LYS A 85 -20.41 3.48 11.93
N ASP A 86 -21.46 3.18 11.18
CA ASP A 86 -22.23 4.17 10.43
C ASP A 86 -22.86 5.22 11.35
N VAL A 87 -23.21 6.37 10.76
CA VAL A 87 -23.75 7.52 11.48
C VAL A 87 -24.98 7.15 12.31
N ASN A 88 -25.11 7.82 13.45
CA ASN A 88 -26.24 7.67 14.36
C ASN A 88 -27.54 8.04 13.62
N SER A 89 -28.63 7.32 13.88
CA SER A 89 -29.98 7.59 13.34
C SER A 89 -30.49 9.01 13.61
N LYS A 90 -29.92 9.71 14.60
CA LYS A 90 -30.20 11.12 14.91
C LYS A 90 -29.55 12.13 13.96
N GLU A 91 -28.63 11.70 13.09
CA GLU A 91 -27.99 12.53 12.06
C GLU A 91 -28.32 12.02 10.62
N PRO A 92 -29.61 11.92 10.23
CA PRO A 92 -30.04 11.21 9.03
C PRO A 92 -29.63 11.90 7.71
N THR A 93 -29.11 13.12 7.78
CA THR A 93 -28.66 13.92 6.62
C THR A 93 -27.14 13.95 6.45
N LYS A 94 -26.37 13.43 7.41
CA LYS A 94 -24.90 13.48 7.39
C LYS A 94 -24.34 12.68 6.21
N ALA A 95 -23.45 13.26 5.42
CA ALA A 95 -22.98 12.64 4.19
C ALA A 95 -22.32 11.27 4.42
N ALA A 96 -22.36 10.46 3.35
CA ALA A 96 -21.44 9.37 3.02
C ALA A 96 -20.18 9.27 3.90
N GLY A 97 -19.89 8.07 4.39
CA GLY A 97 -18.73 7.84 5.24
C GLY A 97 -17.41 7.95 4.45
N GLN A 98 -16.36 8.38 5.15
CA GLN A 98 -15.01 8.39 4.61
C GLN A 98 -14.01 7.99 5.69
N VAL A 99 -12.99 7.22 5.31
CA VAL A 99 -11.95 6.79 6.23
C VAL A 99 -10.60 6.69 5.51
N PRO A 100 -9.50 7.17 6.11
CA PRO A 100 -8.18 6.98 5.55
C PRO A 100 -7.74 5.51 5.61
N THR A 101 -6.98 5.08 4.63
CA THR A 101 -6.39 3.74 4.51
C THR A 101 -5.03 3.82 3.81
N ILE A 102 -4.23 2.76 3.94
CA ILE A 102 -3.05 2.51 3.11
C ILE A 102 -3.28 1.16 2.45
N TYR A 103 -3.27 1.13 1.12
CA TYR A 103 -3.45 -0.11 0.37
C TYR A 103 -2.22 -1.01 0.48
N PRO A 104 -2.41 -2.35 0.45
CA PRO A 104 -1.31 -3.31 0.55
C PRO A 104 -0.33 -3.18 -0.64
N PRO A 105 0.94 -3.58 -0.48
CA PRO A 105 1.95 -3.50 -1.53
C PRO A 105 1.78 -4.65 -2.55
N LYS A 106 0.63 -4.72 -3.21
CA LYS A 106 0.28 -5.75 -4.19
C LYS A 106 -0.05 -5.08 -5.52
N SER A 107 0.63 -5.49 -6.58
CA SER A 107 0.58 -4.81 -7.89
C SER A 107 -0.83 -4.73 -8.48
N LYS A 108 -1.69 -5.69 -8.15
CA LYS A 108 -3.09 -5.74 -8.53
C LYS A 108 -3.94 -6.09 -7.32
N ILE A 109 -4.92 -5.25 -7.00
CA ILE A 109 -5.88 -5.53 -5.92
C ILE A 109 -7.32 -5.22 -6.33
N TYR A 110 -8.23 -5.86 -5.62
CA TYR A 110 -9.66 -5.62 -5.65
C TYR A 110 -10.10 -5.25 -4.23
N VAL A 111 -11.02 -4.31 -4.11
CA VAL A 111 -11.50 -3.77 -2.83
C VAL A 111 -13.01 -3.90 -2.77
N ARG A 112 -13.55 -4.24 -1.60
CA ARG A 112 -14.99 -4.20 -1.34
C ARG A 112 -15.26 -3.80 0.10
N MET A 113 -16.51 -3.44 0.35
CA MET A 113 -17.04 -3.15 1.68
C MET A 113 -18.04 -4.25 2.06
N ARG A 114 -18.10 -4.63 3.34
CA ARG A 114 -19.10 -5.55 3.88
C ARG A 114 -19.66 -5.06 5.20
N GLU A 115 -20.87 -5.48 5.55
CA GLU A 115 -21.33 -5.42 6.94
C GLU A 115 -20.57 -6.45 7.78
N GLN A 116 -20.15 -6.05 8.98
CA GLN A 116 -19.39 -6.89 9.89
C GLN A 116 -20.15 -8.19 10.20
N GLY A 117 -19.50 -9.33 9.92
CA GLY A 117 -20.08 -10.66 10.15
C GLY A 117 -21.14 -11.10 9.15
N ASN A 118 -21.43 -10.31 8.10
CA ASN A 118 -22.42 -10.65 7.08
C ASN A 118 -21.80 -10.63 5.68
N ASP A 119 -21.33 -11.80 5.23
CA ASP A 119 -20.69 -11.96 3.91
C ASP A 119 -21.67 -11.87 2.72
N ASN A 120 -22.98 -11.85 2.98
CA ASN A 120 -23.99 -11.66 1.96
C ASN A 120 -24.34 -10.17 1.74
N TYR A 121 -23.94 -9.30 2.67
CA TYR A 121 -24.20 -7.86 2.62
C TYR A 121 -22.92 -7.10 2.27
N VAL A 122 -22.61 -7.07 0.97
CA VAL A 122 -21.36 -6.54 0.42
C VAL A 122 -21.63 -5.49 -0.65
N SER A 123 -20.68 -4.58 -0.83
CA SER A 123 -20.65 -3.70 -1.99
C SER A 123 -20.27 -4.45 -3.26
N GLN A 124 -20.47 -3.79 -4.39
CA GLN A 124 -19.74 -4.13 -5.62
C GLN A 124 -18.22 -4.17 -5.36
N VAL A 125 -17.55 -5.10 -6.05
CA VAL A 125 -16.10 -5.20 -6.04
C VAL A 125 -15.54 -4.09 -6.93
N VAL A 126 -14.59 -3.33 -6.39
CA VAL A 126 -13.85 -2.30 -7.12
C VAL A 126 -12.46 -2.82 -7.44
N GLY A 127 -12.12 -2.87 -8.72
CA GLY A 127 -10.79 -3.23 -9.19
C GLY A 127 -10.84 -3.80 -10.61
N PRO A 128 -9.68 -4.06 -11.22
CA PRO A 128 -8.36 -4.02 -10.58
C PRO A 128 -7.87 -2.59 -10.30
N LEU A 129 -7.26 -2.41 -9.13
CA LEU A 129 -6.46 -1.24 -8.80
C LEU A 129 -4.99 -1.60 -9.00
N THR A 130 -4.20 -0.66 -9.50
CA THR A 130 -2.76 -0.85 -9.71
C THR A 130 -2.01 -0.18 -8.57
N VAL A 131 -1.31 -0.94 -7.71
CA VAL A 131 -0.48 -0.37 -6.65
C VAL A 131 0.98 -0.41 -7.05
N THR A 132 1.51 0.74 -7.42
CA THR A 132 2.93 0.94 -7.71
C THR A 132 3.70 1.03 -6.41
N VAL A 133 4.52 0.00 -6.15
CA VAL A 133 5.51 0.02 -5.07
C VAL A 133 6.77 0.66 -5.64
N PRO A 134 7.26 1.78 -5.07
CA PRO A 134 8.55 2.32 -5.46
C PRO A 134 9.61 1.22 -5.31
N PRO A 135 10.49 1.01 -6.30
CA PRO A 135 11.54 0.02 -6.17
C PRO A 135 12.38 0.33 -4.93
N ALA A 136 12.70 -0.69 -4.14
CA ALA A 136 13.65 -0.54 -3.06
C ALA A 136 14.99 -0.09 -3.66
N VAL A 137 15.53 1.02 -3.16
CA VAL A 137 16.83 1.50 -3.59
C VAL A 137 17.86 0.43 -3.24
N GLN A 138 18.50 -0.16 -4.25
CA GLN A 138 19.56 -1.14 -4.06
C GLN A 138 20.86 -0.41 -3.76
N SER A 139 21.59 -0.85 -2.74
CA SER A 139 22.91 -0.30 -2.43
C SER A 139 23.97 -0.91 -3.35
N ASP A 140 24.80 -0.07 -3.95
CA ASP A 140 25.99 -0.51 -4.69
C ASP A 140 27.10 -0.96 -3.74
N SER A 141 27.13 -0.41 -2.51
CA SER A 141 28.19 -0.67 -1.54
C SER A 141 27.71 -0.46 -0.11
N THR A 142 28.39 -1.11 0.85
CA THR A 142 28.08 -0.97 2.28
C THR A 142 29.26 -0.32 3.02
N LEU A 143 28.96 0.69 3.84
CA LEU A 143 29.90 1.32 4.76
C LEU A 143 29.63 0.82 6.19
N LYS A 144 30.68 0.46 6.92
CA LYS A 144 30.60 -0.06 8.30
C LYS A 144 31.90 0.19 9.05
N GLY A 145 31.82 0.34 10.37
CA GLY A 145 32.99 0.44 11.24
C GLY A 145 33.81 1.70 10.98
N ASP A 146 35.14 1.56 11.02
CA ASP A 146 36.06 2.69 11.02
C ASP A 146 36.70 2.93 9.65
N ILE A 147 36.67 4.18 9.19
CA ILE A 147 37.39 4.68 8.02
C ILE A 147 38.70 5.28 8.53
N THR A 148 39.78 4.51 8.39
CA THR A 148 41.13 4.87 8.85
C THR A 148 41.99 5.51 7.76
N SER A 149 41.56 5.43 6.49
CA SER A 149 42.22 6.06 5.35
C SER A 149 41.23 6.89 4.54
N SER A 150 41.72 7.93 3.86
CA SER A 150 40.87 8.78 3.03
C SER A 150 40.17 7.99 1.91
N ILE A 151 38.86 8.15 1.79
CA ILE A 151 38.04 7.51 0.76
C ILE A 151 37.16 8.53 0.04
N THR A 152 36.69 8.17 -1.16
CA THR A 152 35.77 8.98 -1.95
C THR A 152 34.53 8.18 -2.31
N LEU A 153 33.37 8.66 -1.85
CA LEU A 153 32.06 8.16 -2.26
C LEU A 153 31.66 8.80 -3.58
N LYS A 154 31.35 7.93 -4.55
CA LYS A 154 31.01 8.31 -5.92
C LYS A 154 29.55 8.76 -6.08
N GLY A 155 29.38 9.84 -6.84
CA GLY A 155 28.10 10.54 -7.04
C GLY A 155 27.05 9.77 -7.84
N ASN A 156 27.40 8.63 -8.43
CA ASN A 156 26.50 7.75 -9.16
C ASN A 156 26.25 6.43 -8.41
N LYS A 157 26.55 6.37 -7.11
CA LYS A 157 26.41 5.18 -6.28
C LYS A 157 25.54 5.41 -5.05
N VAL A 158 24.89 4.34 -4.63
CA VAL A 158 24.13 4.22 -3.39
C VAL A 158 24.98 3.48 -2.36
N TYR A 159 25.22 4.11 -1.20
CA TYR A 159 25.93 3.52 -0.08
C TYR A 159 24.98 3.23 1.07
N GLN A 160 24.93 1.98 1.54
CA GLN A 160 24.18 1.63 2.76
C GLN A 160 25.11 1.69 3.97
N LEU A 161 24.70 2.39 5.02
CA LEU A 161 25.35 2.35 6.32
C LEU A 161 24.89 1.08 7.06
N ARG A 162 25.83 0.34 7.66
CA ARG A 162 25.54 -0.67 8.67
C ARG A 162 26.08 -0.22 10.01
N GLY A 163 25.18 0.32 10.83
CA GLY A 163 25.53 0.90 12.12
C GLY A 163 26.17 2.29 11.99
N VAL A 164 26.88 2.69 13.03
CA VAL A 164 27.63 3.95 13.05
C VAL A 164 28.99 3.74 12.37
N VAL A 165 29.28 4.57 11.36
CA VAL A 165 30.55 4.59 10.64
C VAL A 165 31.39 5.74 11.18
N HIS A 166 32.59 5.45 11.70
CA HIS A 166 33.48 6.47 12.25
C HIS A 166 34.57 6.83 11.25
N VAL A 167 34.73 8.11 10.94
CA VAL A 167 35.89 8.61 10.20
C VAL A 167 36.96 8.99 11.21
N MET A 168 38.07 8.27 11.19
CA MET A 168 39.12 8.37 12.21
C MET A 168 40.06 9.54 11.95
N GLU A 169 40.83 9.91 12.98
CA GLU A 169 41.83 10.98 12.91
C GLU A 169 42.75 10.82 11.69
N GLY A 170 42.99 11.92 10.96
CA GLY A 170 43.82 11.93 9.76
C GLY A 170 43.12 11.42 8.49
N ALA A 171 42.00 10.70 8.61
CA ALA A 171 41.22 10.26 7.46
C ALA A 171 40.32 11.38 6.91
N THR A 172 40.09 11.33 5.59
CA THR A 172 39.20 12.27 4.89
C THR A 172 38.11 11.51 4.13
N LEU A 173 36.86 11.84 4.42
CA LEU A 173 35.70 11.35 3.67
C LEU A 173 35.30 12.38 2.61
N ASN A 174 35.53 12.07 1.33
CA ASN A 174 35.04 12.89 0.22
C ASN A 174 33.72 12.29 -0.29
N ILE A 175 32.69 13.12 -0.46
CA ILE A 175 31.38 12.71 -0.97
C ILE A 175 31.08 13.55 -2.21
N GLU A 176 31.07 12.90 -3.37
CA GLU A 176 30.78 13.57 -4.64
C GLU A 176 29.28 13.95 -4.72
N PRO A 177 28.93 15.06 -5.41
CA PRO A 177 27.52 15.43 -5.66
C PRO A 177 26.74 14.29 -6.31
N GLY A 178 25.50 14.06 -5.87
CA GLY A 178 24.63 12.97 -6.37
C GLY A 178 24.76 11.66 -5.60
N THR A 179 25.71 11.55 -4.68
CA THR A 179 25.87 10.34 -3.86
C THR A 179 24.64 10.12 -2.99
N ILE A 180 24.08 8.91 -2.98
CA ILE A 180 22.96 8.56 -2.09
C ILE A 180 23.50 7.73 -0.92
N ILE A 181 23.18 8.14 0.32
CA ILE A 181 23.56 7.40 1.54
C ILE A 181 22.30 6.97 2.28
N LEU A 182 22.14 5.67 2.50
CA LEU A 182 20.98 5.07 3.14
C LEU A 182 21.34 4.55 4.54
N GLY A 183 20.48 4.82 5.51
CA GLY A 183 20.55 4.15 6.83
C GLY A 183 19.99 2.73 6.78
N ASP A 184 20.46 1.88 7.68
CA ASP A 184 19.85 0.57 7.94
C ASP A 184 18.49 0.75 8.62
N GLN A 185 17.45 0.06 8.14
CA GLN A 185 16.14 0.06 8.79
C GLN A 185 16.13 -0.74 10.10
N ALA A 186 17.05 -1.70 10.26
CA ALA A 186 17.13 -2.57 11.42
C ALA A 186 18.02 -2.01 12.54
N ALA A 187 18.81 -0.95 12.29
CA ALA A 187 19.79 -0.45 13.24
C ALA A 187 20.00 1.08 13.13
N VAL A 188 20.36 1.71 14.25
CA VAL A 188 20.79 3.10 14.25
C VAL A 188 22.00 3.27 13.33
N SER A 189 21.88 4.19 12.38
CA SER A 189 22.89 4.43 11.35
C SER A 189 23.30 5.89 11.35
N ALA A 190 24.61 6.14 11.34
CA ALA A 190 25.17 7.49 11.32
C ALA A 190 26.59 7.47 10.72
N ILE A 191 27.03 8.60 10.18
CA ILE A 191 28.44 8.85 9.91
C ILE A 191 28.93 9.83 10.99
N CYS A 192 29.94 9.42 11.75
CA CYS A 192 30.55 10.21 12.80
C CYS A 192 31.96 10.63 12.37
N ILE A 193 32.19 11.94 12.30
CA ILE A 193 33.51 12.50 11.98
C ILE A 193 34.24 12.75 13.30
N ASN A 194 35.25 11.93 13.60
CA ASN A 194 36.01 12.08 14.85
C ASN A 194 36.94 13.29 14.79
N ARG A 195 37.46 13.71 15.95
CA ARG A 195 38.42 14.82 16.03
C ARG A 195 39.63 14.52 15.15
N GLY A 196 40.08 15.53 14.39
CA GLY A 196 41.19 15.41 13.45
C GLY A 196 40.84 14.73 12.12
N ALA A 197 39.62 14.20 11.96
CA ALA A 197 39.11 13.74 10.68
C ALA A 197 38.48 14.88 9.86
N LYS A 198 38.27 14.65 8.56
CA LYS A 198 37.65 15.63 7.64
C LYS A 198 36.53 15.02 6.81
N ILE A 199 35.53 15.82 6.49
CA ILE A 199 34.48 15.50 5.52
C ILE A 199 34.38 16.62 4.47
N TYR A 200 34.31 16.24 3.20
CA TYR A 200 34.02 17.13 2.08
C TYR A 200 32.78 16.62 1.35
N ALA A 201 31.63 17.24 1.61
CA ALA A 201 30.36 16.90 1.00
C ALA A 201 29.66 18.18 0.51
N LYS A 202 29.83 18.49 -0.78
CA LYS A 202 29.29 19.72 -1.40
C LYS A 202 28.34 19.34 -2.54
N GLY A 203 27.09 19.01 -2.21
CA GLY A 203 26.04 18.78 -3.20
C GLY A 203 25.68 20.05 -3.97
N THR A 204 24.99 19.90 -5.10
CA THR A 204 24.40 21.01 -5.86
C THR A 204 22.87 20.84 -5.96
N PRO A 205 22.10 21.88 -6.34
CA PRO A 205 20.67 21.73 -6.58
C PRO A 205 20.33 20.64 -7.62
N GLU A 206 21.16 20.50 -8.64
CA GLU A 206 21.00 19.47 -9.69
C GLU A 206 21.46 18.08 -9.24
N LYS A 207 22.38 18.02 -8.27
CA LYS A 207 22.98 16.79 -7.73
C LYS A 207 23.14 16.90 -6.21
N PRO A 208 22.03 16.80 -5.45
CA PRO A 208 22.10 16.80 -4.00
C PRO A 208 22.85 15.57 -3.48
N ILE A 209 23.29 15.63 -2.22
CA ILE A 209 23.81 14.49 -1.47
C ILE A 209 22.75 14.15 -0.42
#